data_AF-A0A1F6EHT1-F1
#
_entry.id   AF-A0A1F6EHT1-F1
#
_cell.length_a   1.000
_cell.length_b   1.000
_cell.length_c   1.000
_cell.angle_alpha   90.00
_cell.angle_beta   90.00
_cell.angle_gamma   90.00
#
_symmetry.space_group_name_H-M   'P 1'
#
loop_
_entity.id
_entity.type
_entity.pdbx_description
1 polymer ?
#
loop_
_entity_poly.entity_id
_entity_poly.type
_entity_poly.pdbx_seq_one_letter_code
_entity_poly.pdbx_strand_id
1 'polypeptide(L)'
;MRSYTKASGLCTVCPITSQVKGYANEISLTGDVERARYESAAFVSSSRGARNRSRFTTGGIVGAILSDQHKTIDIDARALRRVGKVPPAVLADIRTHIGLILGIIPA
;
A
#
# COMPACT_ATOMS: atom_id res chain seq x y z
N MET A 1 -3.17 12.48 -6.24
CA MET A 1 -2.20 11.84 -7.14
C MET A 1 -1.27 12.92 -7.66
N ARG A 2 0.04 12.62 -7.79
CA ARG A 2 1.00 13.59 -8.32
C ARG A 2 0.81 13.73 -9.84
N SER A 3 1.20 14.88 -10.39
CA SER A 3 1.05 15.23 -11.81
C SER A 3 1.64 14.17 -12.76
N TYR A 4 2.78 13.58 -12.39
CA TYR A 4 3.45 12.53 -13.16
C TYR A 4 2.60 11.27 -13.31
N THR A 5 1.93 10.82 -12.24
CA THR A 5 1.10 9.61 -12.23
C THR A 5 -0.09 9.72 -13.20
N LYS A 6 -0.62 10.94 -13.38
CA LYS A 6 -1.70 11.22 -14.34
C LYS A 6 -1.18 11.26 -15.78
N ALA A 7 0.04 11.74 -15.99
CA ALA A 7 0.64 11.87 -17.30
C ALA A 7 1.13 10.54 -17.88
N SER A 8 1.66 9.65 -17.03
CA SER A 8 2.23 8.36 -17.48
C SER A 8 1.24 7.20 -17.46
N GLY A 9 0.13 7.31 -16.74
CA GLY A 9 -0.76 6.16 -16.44
C GLY A 9 -0.12 5.10 -15.53
N LEU A 10 1.12 5.33 -15.08
CA LEU A 10 1.89 4.39 -14.27
C LEU A 10 2.02 4.88 -12.83
N CYS A 11 2.00 3.93 -11.89
CA CYS A 11 2.35 4.19 -10.50
C CYS A 11 3.35 3.17 -9.95
N THR A 12 4.22 3.64 -9.06
CA THR A 12 5.10 2.80 -8.25
C THR A 12 4.37 2.42 -6.97
N VAL A 13 4.33 1.13 -6.65
CA VAL A 13 3.67 0.59 -5.47
C VAL A 13 4.61 -0.28 -4.66
N CYS A 14 4.39 -0.31 -3.34
CA CYS A 14 4.99 -1.27 -2.42
C CYS A 14 3.90 -2.27 -2.00
N PRO A 15 4.07 -3.58 -2.21
CA PRO A 15 3.11 -4.58 -1.78
C PRO A 15 2.89 -4.56 -0.27
N ILE A 16 1.64 -4.84 0.14
CA ILE A 16 1.27 -5.04 1.55
C ILE A 16 0.90 -6.52 1.72
N THR A 17 1.44 -7.15 2.76
CA THR A 17 1.13 -8.51 3.16
C THR A 17 0.51 -8.54 4.55
N SER A 18 -0.40 -9.48 4.79
CA SER A 18 -0.94 -9.75 6.13
C SER A 18 -0.03 -10.68 6.96
N GLN A 19 1.01 -11.24 6.35
CA GLN A 19 1.98 -12.09 7.03
C GLN A 19 3.22 -11.26 7.36
N VAL A 20 3.37 -10.90 8.63
CA VAL A 20 4.59 -10.29 9.14
C VAL A 20 5.59 -11.41 9.39
N LYS A 21 6.73 -11.37 8.70
CA LYS A 21 7.83 -12.33 8.85
C LYS A 21 8.99 -11.75 9.63
N GLY A 22 9.02 -10.42 9.82
CA GLY A 22 10.02 -9.75 10.65
C GLY A 22 11.34 -9.53 9.92
N TYR A 23 11.33 -9.49 8.59
CA TYR A 23 12.54 -9.12 7.84
C TYR A 23 12.89 -7.65 8.08
N ALA A 24 14.18 -7.32 7.97
CA ALA A 24 14.68 -5.97 8.23
C ALA A 24 14.03 -4.89 7.32
N ASN A 25 13.52 -5.30 6.16
CA ASN A 25 12.86 -4.47 5.15
C ASN A 25 11.31 -4.55 5.20
N GLU A 26 10.74 -5.17 6.23
CA GLU A 26 9.31 -5.12 6.50
C GLU A 26 8.97 -3.93 7.40
N ILE A 27 8.05 -3.07 6.95
CA ILE A 27 7.55 -1.96 7.77
C ILE A 27 6.18 -2.33 8.30
N SER A 28 6.08 -2.45 9.62
CA SER A 28 4.83 -2.78 10.31
C SER A 28 3.76 -1.71 10.06
N LEU A 29 2.64 -2.13 9.49
CA LEU A 29 1.41 -1.36 9.43
C LEU A 29 0.57 -1.75 10.64
N THR A 30 0.62 -0.89 11.65
CA THR A 30 -0.21 -1.00 12.85
C THR A 30 -0.99 0.30 13.00
N GLY A 31 -2.29 0.27 12.67
CA GLY A 31 -3.22 1.36 13.00
C GLY A 31 -3.77 2.13 11.80
N ASP A 32 -5.09 2.31 11.84
CA ASP A 32 -5.93 3.34 11.22
C ASP A 32 -5.34 4.07 10.00
N VAL A 33 -5.32 3.38 8.85
CA VAL A 33 -5.41 4.10 7.58
C VAL A 33 -6.67 4.93 7.63
N GLU A 34 -6.52 6.25 7.64
CA GLU A 34 -7.63 7.20 7.57
C GLU A 34 -8.42 6.85 6.30
N ARG A 35 -9.55 6.16 6.46
CA ARG A 35 -10.38 5.73 5.33
C ARG A 35 -10.81 7.01 4.65
N ALA A 36 -10.48 7.14 3.36
CA ALA A 36 -11.13 8.15 2.54
C ALA A 36 -12.64 7.83 2.61
N ARG A 37 -13.45 8.78 3.12
CA ARG A 37 -14.90 8.61 3.31
C ARG A 37 -15.49 7.84 2.13
N TYR A 38 -15.96 6.64 2.42
CA TYR A 38 -16.64 5.78 1.47
C TYR A 38 -18.09 6.26 1.44
N GLU A 39 -18.45 7.17 0.53
CA GLU A 39 -19.86 7.36 0.20
C GLU A 39 -20.33 6.10 -0.54
N SER A 40 -21.07 5.27 0.18
CA SER A 40 -22.26 4.55 -0.25
C SER A 40 -22.34 4.08 -1.71
N ALA A 41 -21.38 3.28 -2.18
CA ALA A 41 -21.53 2.56 -3.44
C ALA A 41 -21.14 1.08 -3.28
N ALA A 42 -22.18 0.28 -3.06
CA ALA A 42 -22.32 -1.11 -3.45
C ALA A 42 -21.09 -2.03 -3.31
N PHE A 43 -21.10 -2.77 -2.21
CA PHE A 43 -20.48 -4.09 -2.12
C PHE A 43 -21.08 -5.00 -3.22
N VAL A 44 -20.48 -4.99 -4.42
CA VAL A 44 -20.72 -6.01 -5.45
C VAL A 44 -19.68 -7.09 -5.27
N SER A 45 -20.11 -8.21 -4.67
CA SER A 45 -19.34 -9.45 -4.62
C SER A 45 -19.26 -10.05 -6.02
N SER A 46 -18.32 -9.57 -6.83
CA SER A 46 -17.90 -10.27 -8.05
C SER A 46 -16.84 -11.29 -7.68
N SER A 47 -17.29 -12.54 -7.69
CA SER A 47 -16.63 -13.78 -7.35
C SER A 47 -15.56 -14.15 -8.37
N ARG A 48 -14.35 -13.61 -8.21
CA ARG A 48 -13.08 -14.19 -8.67
C ARG A 48 -11.93 -13.61 -7.83
N GLY A 49 -11.18 -14.47 -7.14
CA GLY A 49 -9.99 -14.09 -6.33
C GLY A 49 -10.22 -13.82 -4.84
N ALA A 50 -11.24 -14.41 -4.21
CA ALA A 50 -11.59 -14.21 -2.80
C ALA A 50 -10.79 -15.06 -1.79
N ARG A 51 -9.45 -15.13 -1.90
CA ARG A 51 -8.64 -15.88 -0.92
C ARG A 51 -7.99 -15.05 0.19
N ASN A 52 -7.94 -13.71 0.08
CA ASN A 52 -7.27 -12.87 1.10
C ASN A 52 -7.95 -11.52 1.36
N ARG A 53 -9.29 -11.43 1.21
CA ARG A 53 -10.07 -10.18 1.39
C ARG A 53 -10.75 -10.04 2.76
N SER A 54 -10.72 -11.08 3.60
CA SER A 54 -11.56 -11.19 4.81
C SER A 54 -11.00 -10.53 6.08
N ARG A 55 -9.81 -9.90 6.07
CA ARG A 55 -9.18 -9.37 7.30
C ARG A 55 -8.96 -7.86 7.34
N PHE A 56 -9.52 -7.11 6.40
CA PHE A 56 -9.58 -5.66 6.47
C PHE A 56 -10.77 -5.25 7.36
N THR A 57 -10.66 -5.46 8.67
CA THR A 57 -11.74 -5.18 9.63
C THR A 57 -11.89 -3.67 9.88
N THR A 58 -12.96 -3.31 10.58
CA THR A 58 -13.39 -1.94 10.93
C THR A 58 -12.39 -1.13 11.78
N GLY A 59 -11.22 -1.68 12.12
CA GLY A 59 -10.20 -1.07 13.01
C GLY A 59 -8.77 -1.00 12.44
N GLY A 60 -8.62 -0.72 11.14
CA GLY A 60 -7.31 -0.53 10.51
C GLY A 60 -6.80 -1.74 9.72
N ILE A 61 -5.76 -1.51 8.91
CA ILE A 61 -5.04 -2.56 8.17
C ILE A 61 -3.89 -3.02 9.07
N VAL A 62 -3.88 -4.29 9.47
CA VAL A 62 -2.75 -4.90 10.17
C VAL A 62 -1.94 -5.73 9.17
N GLY A 63 -0.65 -5.44 9.04
CA GLY A 63 0.22 -6.15 8.12
C GLY A 63 1.64 -5.58 8.05
N ALA A 64 2.39 -5.96 7.03
CA ALA A 64 3.71 -5.43 6.72
C ALA A 64 3.75 -4.88 5.29
N ILE A 65 4.45 -3.76 5.09
CA ILE A 65 4.83 -3.26 3.77
C ILE A 65 6.16 -3.90 3.40
N LEU A 66 6.21 -4.50 2.22
CA LEU A 66 7.42 -5.04 1.63
C LEU A 66 8.13 -3.91 0.89
N SER A 67 9.01 -3.18 1.59
CA SER A 67 9.65 -1.97 1.03
C SER A 67 10.76 -2.27 0.03
N ASP A 68 11.08 -3.53 -0.21
CA ASP A 68 12.02 -4.02 -1.22
C ASP A 68 11.33 -4.43 -2.53
N GLN A 69 10.08 -4.89 -2.45
CA GLN A 69 9.35 -5.46 -3.58
C GLN A 69 8.60 -4.41 -4.40
N HIS A 70 9.27 -3.33 -4.80
CA HIS A 70 8.64 -2.28 -5.61
C HIS A 70 8.17 -2.81 -6.96
N LYS A 71 6.98 -2.36 -7.37
CA LYS A 71 6.41 -2.68 -8.68
C LYS A 71 5.94 -1.42 -9.37
N THR A 72 6.19 -1.34 -10.66
CA THR A 72 5.56 -0.37 -11.55
C THR A 72 4.33 -1.04 -12.14
N ILE A 73 3.17 -0.42 -11.97
CA ILE A 73 1.90 -0.95 -12.50
C ILE A 73 1.15 0.15 -13.25
N ASP A 74 0.39 -0.29 -14.26
CA ASP A 74 -0.58 0.53 -14.95
C ASP A 74 -1.84 0.71 -14.09
N ILE A 75 -2.25 1.96 -13.92
CA ILE A 75 -3.36 2.35 -13.05
C ILE A 75 -4.70 2.03 -13.72
N ASP A 76 -4.80 2.28 -15.02
CA ASP A 76 -6.02 2.15 -15.80
C ASP A 76 -6.35 0.67 -16.03
N ALA A 77 -5.33 -0.14 -16.33
CA ALA A 77 -5.46 -1.59 -16.50
C ALA A 77 -5.76 -2.35 -15.19
N ARG A 78 -5.54 -1.73 -14.02
CA ARG A 78 -5.72 -2.37 -12.70
C ARG A 78 -6.92 -1.87 -11.91
N ALA A 79 -7.65 -0.87 -12.42
CA ALA A 79 -8.81 -0.27 -11.76
C ALA A 79 -8.57 -0.01 -10.26
N LEU A 80 -7.44 0.66 -9.95
CA LEU A 80 -6.99 0.84 -8.58
C LEU A 80 -8.01 1.67 -7.78
N ARG A 81 -8.44 1.13 -6.64
CA ARG A 81 -9.32 1.82 -5.70
C ARG A 81 -8.55 2.34 -4.50
N ARG A 82 -8.71 3.62 -4.18
CA ARG A 82 -8.13 4.21 -2.96
C ARG A 82 -8.83 3.65 -1.72
N VAL A 83 -8.09 2.94 -0.88
CA VAL A 83 -8.62 2.33 0.37
C VAL A 83 -8.48 3.28 1.57
N GLY A 84 -7.46 4.13 1.57
CA GLY A 84 -7.20 5.06 2.66
C GLY A 84 -5.95 5.89 2.41
N LYS A 85 -5.48 6.59 3.44
CA LYS A 85 -4.20 7.30 3.46
C LYS A 85 -3.34 6.75 4.59
N VAL A 86 -2.11 6.41 4.27
CA VAL A 86 -1.10 5.99 5.25
C VAL A 86 -0.60 7.21 6.02
N PRO A 87 -0.37 7.11 7.34
CA PRO A 87 0.19 8.19 8.14
C PRO A 87 1.54 8.70 7.58
N PRO A 88 1.87 9.99 7.75
CA PRO A 88 3.11 10.55 7.24
C PRO A 88 4.37 9.93 7.87
N ALA A 89 4.30 9.47 9.12
CA ALA A 89 5.39 8.77 9.79
C ALA A 89 5.78 7.48 9.05
N VAL A 90 4.80 6.63 8.72
CA VAL A 90 5.02 5.40 7.96
C VAL A 90 5.59 5.70 6.57
N LEU A 91 5.16 6.79 5.91
CA LEU A 91 5.75 7.22 4.64
C LEU A 91 7.21 7.66 4.78
N ALA A 92 7.61 8.21 5.93
CA ALA A 92 9.00 8.54 6.21
C ALA A 92 9.84 7.26 6.35
N ASP A 93 9.35 6.26 7.09
CA ASP A 93 10.03 4.97 7.25
C ASP A 93 10.26 4.26 5.91
N ILE A 94 9.24 4.27 5.04
CA ILE A 94 9.36 3.72 3.69
C ILE A 94 10.46 4.43 2.90
N ARG A 95 10.53 5.75 2.95
CA ARG A 95 11.57 6.51 2.22
C ARG A 95 12.96 6.21 2.76
N THR A 96 13.10 6.05 4.07
CA THR A 96 14.37 5.66 4.70
C THR A 96 14.80 4.29 4.23
N HIS A 97 13.93 3.26 4.29
CA HIS A 97 14.26 1.93 3.80
C HIS A 97 14.63 1.91 2.31
N ILE A 98 13.87 2.60 1.47
CA ILE A 98 14.19 2.71 0.03
C ILE A 98 15.55 3.39 -0.14
N GLY A 99 15.81 4.46 0.61
CA GLY A 99 17.07 5.19 0.52
C GLY A 99 18.28 4.36 0.93
N LEU A 100 18.12 3.50 1.96
CA LEU A 100 19.13 2.53 2.38
C LEU A 100 19.38 1.47 1.30
N ILE A 101 18.31 0.89 0.71
CA ILE A 101 18.42 -0.12 -0.36
C ILE A 101 19.11 0.46 -1.60
N LEU A 102 18.79 1.71 -1.96
CA LEU A 102 19.37 2.38 -3.12
C LEU A 102 20.75 2.98 -2.86
N GLY A 103 21.27 2.94 -1.62
CA GLY A 103 22.55 3.53 -1.25
C GLY A 103 22.60 5.06 -1.34
N ILE A 104 21.44 5.72 -1.31
CA ILE A 104 21.33 7.19 -1.38
C ILE A 104 21.26 7.85 0.00
N ILE A 105 20.98 7.04 1.04
CA ILE A 105 21.05 7.43 2.46
C ILE A 105 22.18 6.60 3.09
N PRO A 106 23.10 7.22 3.86
CA PRO A 106 24.11 6.46 4.60
C PRO A 106 23.44 5.57 5.64
N ALA A 107 23.92 4.33 5.75
CA ALA A 107 23.45 3.33 6.71
C ALA A 107 23.81 3.67 8.15
#